data_AF-A0A2G1W9I3-F1
#
_entry.id   AF-A0A2G1W9I3-F1
#
_cell.length_a   1.000
_cell.length_b   1.000
_cell.length_c   1.000
_cell.angle_alpha   90.00
_cell.angle_beta   90.00
_cell.angle_gamma   90.00
#
_symmetry.space_group_name_H-M   'P 1'
#
loop_
_entity.id
_entity.type
_entity.pdbx_description
1 polymer ?
#
loop_
_entity_poly.entity_id
_entity_poly.type
_entity_poly.pdbx_seq_one_letter_code
_entity_poly.pdbx_strand_id
1 'polypeptide(L)'
;MKIFSTARVFVCCFVIGAGGIAKGDDRTTAPSVEAKKITAAKASPENDNAAGAKAEKTEAEEEPKAMSIGSLAPALDIEHWVGDSPSPMSNFEPGKVYVVEFWATWCGPCLYSMPHLAEMQSKYEDQGVRVVSVSTEDLETVTEFLKRTVSPRILGIEVPKEEPGDEGEESAEEEKEEPKSITFGELTSAYSLTTDPDKSVHEDYMKAASQNGIPTAFIVGKDGHVEWIGHPMSMDKPLEAIVNGDWDRAAAKEKFDRDQQIKLAFQKIIMAHRAGLHDTTLELLRDNAGLFEGTRYETALKSIWFPTALATQQSDIALEIIQERVEASPEDAVSMNRWAWEVYEAVESGWKDSDEILSTTIGAMESALASEENESNDEMWPAYDTLAHLKALAGDKESAIEWQLRAIEAAPDDEKENLGAYLSELTGVEPEVTEDLEDADEETTQD
;
A
#
# COMPACT_ATOMS: atom_id res chain seq x y z
N MET A 1 8.22 -8.21 52.73
CA MET A 1 8.69 -9.33 51.89
C MET A 1 8.15 -9.03 50.49
N LYS A 2 9.02 -8.66 49.54
CA LYS A 2 8.62 -8.13 48.23
C LYS A 2 8.12 -9.28 47.34
N ILE A 3 6.91 -9.15 46.79
CA ILE A 3 6.40 -10.00 45.72
C ILE A 3 6.01 -9.04 44.59
N PHE A 4 6.79 -9.03 43.52
CA PHE A 4 6.47 -8.33 42.28
C PHE A 4 5.47 -9.20 41.49
N SER A 5 4.32 -8.65 41.13
CA SER A 5 3.41 -9.26 40.15
C SER A 5 3.42 -8.38 38.89
N THR A 6 4.10 -8.84 37.86
CA THR A 6 4.08 -8.27 36.51
C THR A 6 2.92 -8.86 35.73
N ALA A 7 1.87 -8.08 35.47
CA ALA A 7 0.88 -8.39 34.45
C ALA A 7 1.42 -7.96 33.08
N ARG A 8 1.62 -8.94 32.18
CA ARG A 8 1.95 -8.72 30.76
C ARG A 8 0.63 -8.62 29.99
N VAL A 9 0.38 -7.48 29.35
CA VAL A 9 -0.66 -7.37 28.31
C VAL A 9 -0.16 -8.08 27.05
N PHE A 10 -0.98 -8.99 26.55
CA PHE A 10 -0.75 -9.78 25.35
C PHE A 10 -1.04 -8.92 24.11
N VAL A 11 0.02 -8.49 23.41
CA VAL A 11 -0.11 -7.99 22.03
C VAL A 11 -0.34 -9.20 21.12
N CYS A 12 -1.49 -9.24 20.47
CA CYS A 12 -1.85 -10.28 19.50
C CYS A 12 -1.04 -10.07 18.20
N CYS A 13 0.15 -10.67 18.13
CA CYS A 13 0.92 -10.76 16.90
C CYS A 13 0.23 -11.72 15.91
N PHE A 14 -0.15 -11.22 14.74
CA PHE A 14 -0.41 -12.07 13.57
C PHE A 14 0.89 -12.76 13.17
N VAL A 15 0.99 -14.06 13.45
CA VAL A 15 2.04 -14.95 12.94
C VAL A 15 1.55 -15.53 11.61
N ILE A 16 2.13 -15.08 10.49
CA ILE A 16 2.14 -15.86 9.25
C ILE A 16 3.43 -16.67 9.25
N GLY A 17 3.27 -17.99 9.27
CA GLY A 17 4.35 -18.96 9.47
C GLY A 17 5.41 -18.94 8.36
N ALA A 18 6.67 -18.84 8.78
CA ALA A 18 7.81 -19.25 7.98
C ALA A 18 8.13 -20.72 8.30
N GLY A 19 7.90 -21.60 7.33
CA GLY A 19 8.37 -22.98 7.36
C GLY A 19 9.90 -23.02 7.42
N GLY A 20 10.42 -23.97 8.21
CA GLY A 20 11.82 -24.04 8.61
C GLY A 20 12.80 -24.30 7.46
N ILE A 21 14.02 -23.79 7.64
CA ILE A 21 15.19 -24.15 6.84
C ILE A 21 16.28 -24.65 7.79
N ALA A 22 16.79 -25.83 7.45
CA ALA A 22 17.83 -26.54 8.16
C ALA A 22 19.19 -25.84 8.05
N LYS A 23 19.82 -25.66 9.22
CA LYS A 23 21.23 -25.88 9.55
C LYS A 23 22.30 -25.65 8.45
N GLY A 24 22.98 -24.51 8.58
CA GLY A 24 24.45 -24.45 8.66
C GLY A 24 25.22 -24.36 7.35
N ASP A 25 25.73 -23.17 7.03
CA ASP A 25 27.14 -23.05 6.68
C ASP A 25 27.70 -21.66 7.04
N ASP A 26 28.90 -21.71 7.61
CA ASP A 26 29.68 -20.65 8.24
C ASP A 26 30.40 -19.79 7.20
N ARG A 27 30.07 -18.48 7.14
CA ARG A 27 30.97 -17.42 6.65
C ARG A 27 30.74 -16.13 7.41
N THR A 28 31.33 -16.08 8.60
CA THR A 28 31.65 -14.84 9.30
C THR A 28 32.73 -14.06 8.51
N THR A 29 32.37 -12.88 7.98
CA THR A 29 33.18 -11.63 7.89
C THR A 29 32.52 -10.64 6.93
N ALA A 30 32.22 -9.43 7.42
CA ALA A 30 31.80 -8.29 6.61
C ALA A 30 33.02 -7.42 6.27
N PRO A 31 33.20 -6.96 5.02
CA PRO A 31 34.24 -5.98 4.71
C PRO A 31 33.79 -4.56 5.08
N SER A 32 34.70 -3.79 5.67
CA SER A 32 34.50 -2.39 6.07
C SER A 32 34.50 -1.45 4.86
N VAL A 33 33.51 -0.56 4.78
CA VAL A 33 33.51 0.58 3.84
C VAL A 33 33.69 1.85 4.65
N GLU A 34 34.81 2.52 4.40
CA GLU A 34 35.25 3.74 5.06
C GLU A 34 34.57 4.96 4.42
N ALA A 35 33.92 5.79 5.23
CA ALA A 35 33.15 6.96 4.80
C ALA A 35 34.06 8.10 4.31
N LYS A 36 33.88 8.53 3.05
CA LYS A 36 34.62 9.65 2.47
C LYS A 36 33.79 10.94 2.55
N LYS A 37 34.30 11.91 3.33
CA LYS A 37 33.77 13.26 3.50
C LYS A 37 33.74 14.04 2.17
N ILE A 38 32.60 14.66 1.87
CA ILE A 38 32.44 15.65 0.79
C ILE A 38 32.75 17.03 1.38
N THR A 39 33.67 17.77 0.76
CA THR A 39 33.88 19.20 1.01
C THR A 39 33.80 19.95 -0.31
N ALA A 40 33.06 21.05 -0.30
CA ALA A 40 32.81 21.91 -1.46
C ALA A 40 34.02 22.80 -1.78
N ALA A 41 34.30 23.04 -3.07
CA ALA A 41 35.22 24.07 -3.51
C ALA A 41 34.74 24.76 -4.80
N LYS A 42 34.97 26.07 -4.83
CA LYS A 42 34.48 27.09 -5.77
C LYS A 42 35.56 27.43 -6.80
N ALA A 43 35.14 27.67 -8.05
CA ALA A 43 35.69 28.51 -9.12
C ALA A 43 37.22 28.55 -9.49
N SER A 44 37.45 28.44 -10.81
CA SER A 44 38.67 28.59 -11.68
C SER A 44 39.40 29.97 -11.60
N PRO A 45 40.56 30.25 -12.30
CA PRO A 45 41.08 29.67 -13.58
C PRO A 45 42.64 29.51 -13.79
N GLU A 46 43.01 28.96 -14.97
CA GLU A 46 44.31 28.99 -15.74
C GLU A 46 45.55 28.25 -15.15
N ASN A 47 46.47 27.54 -15.85
CA ASN A 47 46.97 27.55 -17.23
C ASN A 47 47.77 26.25 -17.55
N ASP A 48 47.86 25.90 -18.85
CA ASP A 48 48.84 25.10 -19.64
C ASP A 48 49.69 23.95 -19.04
N ASN A 49 49.52 22.71 -19.52
CA ASN A 49 50.46 22.03 -20.46
C ASN A 49 50.10 20.57 -20.81
N ALA A 50 50.45 20.17 -22.03
CA ALA A 50 50.21 18.89 -22.67
C ALA A 50 51.01 17.71 -22.10
N ALA A 51 50.42 16.50 -22.09
CA ALA A 51 50.96 15.28 -22.72
C ALA A 51 50.12 14.03 -22.37
N GLY A 52 49.58 13.41 -23.42
CA GLY A 52 49.30 11.97 -23.58
C GLY A 52 48.86 11.13 -22.37
N ALA A 53 47.56 10.89 -22.27
CA ALA A 53 47.01 9.71 -21.60
C ALA A 53 45.92 9.10 -22.49
N LYS A 54 46.03 7.79 -22.72
CA LYS A 54 45.06 6.96 -23.44
C LYS A 54 43.65 7.20 -22.88
N ALA A 55 42.72 7.48 -23.78
CA ALA A 55 41.30 7.48 -23.48
C ALA A 55 40.87 6.05 -23.11
N GLU A 56 40.76 5.80 -21.82
CA GLU A 56 39.94 4.73 -21.26
C GLU A 56 38.50 5.18 -21.43
N LYS A 57 37.73 4.47 -22.27
CA LYS A 57 36.30 4.71 -22.44
C LYS A 57 35.63 4.44 -21.11
N THR A 58 35.30 5.49 -20.38
CA THR A 58 34.26 5.45 -19.36
C THR A 58 32.95 5.20 -20.11
N GLU A 59 32.34 4.04 -19.89
CA GLU A 59 30.92 3.84 -20.17
C GLU A 59 30.17 4.86 -19.34
N ALA A 60 29.72 5.93 -20.00
CA ALA A 60 28.67 6.77 -19.46
C ALA A 60 27.44 5.87 -19.37
N GLU A 61 26.90 5.68 -18.17
CA GLU A 61 25.52 5.23 -17.99
C GLU A 61 24.65 6.19 -18.82
N GLU A 62 24.18 5.73 -19.98
CA GLU A 62 23.16 6.43 -20.75
C GLU A 62 21.95 6.58 -19.83
N GLU A 63 21.50 7.82 -19.64
CA GLU A 63 20.24 8.05 -18.93
C GLU A 63 19.15 7.20 -19.59
N PRO A 64 18.35 6.46 -18.81
CA PRO A 64 17.36 5.55 -19.37
C PRO A 64 16.44 6.35 -20.29
N LYS A 65 16.32 5.88 -21.53
CA LYS A 65 15.43 6.42 -22.56
C LYS A 65 14.01 6.45 -21.98
N ALA A 66 13.57 7.62 -21.52
CA ALA A 66 12.31 7.75 -20.80
C ALA A 66 11.14 7.62 -21.77
N MET A 67 10.24 6.66 -21.53
CA MET A 67 9.00 6.46 -22.27
C MET A 67 7.80 6.84 -21.40
N SER A 68 6.81 7.49 -22.00
CA SER A 68 5.50 7.78 -21.41
C SER A 68 4.44 7.75 -22.53
N ILE A 69 3.16 7.88 -22.16
CA ILE A 69 2.08 8.07 -23.13
C ILE A 69 2.40 9.29 -24.01
N GLY A 70 2.19 9.12 -25.32
CA GLY A 70 2.54 10.07 -26.38
C GLY A 70 3.96 9.93 -26.92
N SER A 71 4.78 9.01 -26.40
CA SER A 71 6.07 8.66 -27.02
C SER A 71 5.85 7.83 -28.27
N LEU A 72 6.75 7.92 -29.26
CA LEU A 72 6.77 6.96 -30.36
C LEU A 72 7.11 5.57 -29.81
N ALA A 73 6.31 4.58 -30.17
CA ALA A 73 6.54 3.20 -29.77
C ALA A 73 7.79 2.64 -30.50
N PRO A 74 8.78 2.08 -29.77
CA PRO A 74 9.96 1.45 -30.38
C PRO A 74 9.57 0.28 -31.28
N ALA A 75 10.34 0.06 -32.34
CA ALA A 75 10.20 -1.13 -33.17
C ALA A 75 10.34 -2.41 -32.32
N LEU A 76 9.67 -3.49 -32.72
CA LEU A 76 9.76 -4.78 -32.04
C LEU A 76 10.88 -5.60 -32.68
N ASP A 77 12.05 -5.61 -32.05
CA ASP A 77 13.18 -6.47 -32.46
C ASP A 77 13.09 -7.82 -31.76
N ILE A 78 12.17 -8.66 -32.23
CA ILE A 78 11.83 -9.93 -31.58
C ILE A 78 12.72 -11.07 -32.10
N GLU A 79 13.39 -11.78 -31.19
CA GLU A 79 14.20 -12.96 -31.53
C GLU A 79 13.36 -14.14 -32.07
N HIS A 80 12.25 -14.50 -31.40
CA HIS A 80 11.44 -15.65 -31.81
C HIS A 80 9.94 -15.38 -31.76
N TRP A 81 9.26 -15.75 -32.84
CA TRP A 81 7.80 -15.81 -32.95
C TRP A 81 7.35 -17.23 -32.69
N VAL A 82 6.40 -17.42 -31.78
CA VAL A 82 6.00 -18.73 -31.24
C VAL A 82 4.68 -19.19 -31.85
N GLY A 83 4.59 -20.48 -32.21
CA GLY A 83 3.39 -21.10 -32.76
C GLY A 83 3.06 -20.64 -34.19
N ASP A 84 1.79 -20.80 -34.59
CA ASP A 84 1.27 -20.37 -35.90
C ASP A 84 0.93 -18.86 -35.93
N SER A 85 1.61 -18.06 -35.10
CA SER A 85 1.40 -16.63 -34.88
C SER A 85 1.18 -15.85 -36.19
N PRO A 86 0.22 -14.90 -36.24
CA PRO A 86 0.08 -14.03 -37.40
C PRO A 86 1.43 -13.35 -37.73
N SER A 87 1.70 -13.24 -39.03
CA SER A 87 3.03 -12.96 -39.63
C SER A 87 3.96 -12.06 -38.79
N PRO A 88 5.25 -12.45 -38.61
CA PRO A 88 6.25 -11.64 -37.93
C PRO A 88 6.25 -10.18 -38.39
N MET A 89 6.39 -9.27 -37.44
CA MET A 89 6.42 -7.83 -37.70
C MET A 89 7.49 -7.14 -36.86
N SER A 90 8.22 -6.22 -37.46
CA SER A 90 9.18 -5.38 -36.76
C SER A 90 8.69 -3.93 -36.56
N ASN A 91 7.76 -3.47 -37.40
CA ASN A 91 7.25 -2.10 -37.37
C ASN A 91 5.73 -2.06 -37.25
N PHE A 92 5.22 -1.01 -36.61
CA PHE A 92 3.79 -0.71 -36.54
C PHE A 92 3.31 -0.12 -37.87
N GLU A 93 2.33 -0.77 -38.49
CA GLU A 93 1.73 -0.29 -39.74
C GLU A 93 0.83 0.92 -39.44
N PRO A 94 0.96 2.03 -40.20
CA PRO A 94 0.07 3.16 -40.05
C PRO A 94 -1.40 2.77 -40.20
N GLY A 95 -2.26 3.29 -39.32
CA GLY A 95 -3.70 3.02 -39.33
C GLY A 95 -4.14 1.79 -38.53
N LYS A 96 -3.21 0.96 -38.03
CA LYS A 96 -3.50 -0.18 -37.14
C LYS A 96 -3.25 0.18 -35.68
N VAL A 97 -3.90 -0.55 -34.79
CA VAL A 97 -3.70 -0.42 -33.32
C VAL A 97 -3.01 -1.68 -32.84
N TYR A 98 -2.02 -1.53 -31.95
CA TYR A 98 -1.29 -2.68 -31.42
C TYR A 98 -1.39 -2.74 -29.91
N VAL A 99 -1.53 -3.94 -29.36
CA VAL A 99 -1.38 -4.20 -27.92
C VAL A 99 -0.09 -4.98 -27.75
N VAL A 100 0.91 -4.37 -27.12
CA VAL A 100 2.18 -5.02 -26.78
C VAL A 100 2.14 -5.39 -25.31
N GLU A 101 2.03 -6.67 -24.99
CA GLU A 101 1.87 -7.19 -23.64
C GLU A 101 3.12 -7.95 -23.18
N PHE A 102 3.52 -7.78 -21.92
CA PHE A 102 4.70 -8.42 -21.34
C PHE A 102 4.28 -9.42 -20.28
N TRP A 103 4.75 -10.67 -20.40
CA TRP A 103 4.31 -11.78 -19.57
C TRP A 103 5.43 -12.79 -19.26
N ALA A 104 5.10 -13.82 -18.47
CA ALA A 104 5.96 -14.98 -18.24
C ALA A 104 5.16 -16.23 -17.85
N THR A 105 5.72 -17.42 -18.09
CA THR A 105 5.09 -18.73 -17.83
C THR A 105 4.80 -18.98 -16.35
N TRP A 106 5.57 -18.36 -15.46
CA TRP A 106 5.41 -18.43 -14.00
C TRP A 106 4.50 -17.33 -13.43
N CYS A 107 4.08 -16.37 -14.24
CA CYS A 107 3.28 -15.23 -13.81
C CYS A 107 1.79 -15.60 -13.78
N GLY A 108 1.28 -15.95 -12.59
CA GLY A 108 -0.14 -16.29 -12.41
C GLY A 108 -1.13 -15.28 -13.01
N PRO A 109 -1.04 -13.97 -12.68
CA PRO A 109 -1.93 -12.95 -13.25
C PRO A 109 -1.83 -12.82 -14.78
N CYS A 110 -0.66 -13.10 -15.37
CA CYS A 110 -0.49 -13.12 -16.81
C CYS A 110 -1.34 -14.24 -17.44
N LEU A 111 -1.31 -15.44 -16.84
CA LEU A 111 -2.10 -16.58 -17.33
C LEU A 111 -3.61 -16.30 -17.27
N TYR A 112 -4.08 -15.59 -16.24
CA TYR A 112 -5.47 -15.12 -16.15
C TYR A 112 -5.84 -14.07 -17.20
N SER A 113 -4.86 -13.33 -17.72
CA SER A 113 -5.10 -12.30 -18.73
C SER A 113 -5.13 -12.86 -20.17
N MET A 114 -4.57 -14.05 -20.41
CA MET A 114 -4.51 -14.66 -21.75
C MET A 114 -5.87 -14.86 -22.43
N PRO A 115 -6.94 -15.34 -21.75
CA PRO A 115 -8.26 -15.43 -22.37
C PRO A 115 -8.83 -14.07 -22.77
N HIS A 116 -8.63 -13.04 -21.94
CA HIS A 116 -9.03 -11.67 -22.24
C HIS A 116 -8.29 -11.15 -23.48
N LEU A 117 -6.96 -11.33 -23.56
CA LEU A 117 -6.18 -10.95 -24.74
C LEU A 117 -6.69 -11.62 -26.03
N ALA A 118 -7.00 -12.91 -25.98
CA ALA A 118 -7.59 -13.64 -27.11
C ALA A 118 -8.97 -13.09 -27.52
N GLU A 119 -9.81 -12.75 -26.52
CA GLU A 119 -11.10 -12.10 -26.75
C GLU A 119 -10.93 -10.73 -27.41
N MET A 120 -10.01 -9.89 -26.92
CA MET A 120 -9.76 -8.55 -27.47
C MET A 120 -9.21 -8.60 -28.88
N GLN A 121 -8.29 -9.53 -29.17
CA GLN A 121 -7.81 -9.77 -30.52
C GLN A 121 -8.97 -10.13 -31.44
N SER A 122 -9.81 -11.11 -31.05
CA SER A 122 -10.95 -11.56 -31.86
C SER A 122 -11.99 -10.45 -32.07
N LYS A 123 -12.28 -9.66 -31.03
CA LYS A 123 -13.28 -8.58 -31.05
C LYS A 123 -12.91 -7.44 -32.00
N TYR A 124 -11.63 -7.09 -32.07
CA TYR A 124 -11.16 -5.92 -32.81
C TYR A 124 -10.28 -6.24 -34.03
N GLU A 125 -10.14 -7.51 -34.41
CA GLU A 125 -9.33 -7.93 -35.56
C GLU A 125 -9.75 -7.21 -36.85
N ASP A 126 -11.05 -7.20 -37.15
CA ASP A 126 -11.63 -6.53 -38.33
C ASP A 126 -11.46 -5.00 -38.30
N GLN A 127 -11.15 -4.44 -37.12
CA GLN A 127 -10.90 -3.00 -36.91
C GLN A 127 -9.40 -2.68 -36.92
N GLY A 128 -8.55 -3.66 -37.23
CA GLY A 128 -7.10 -3.49 -37.38
C GLY A 128 -6.31 -3.56 -36.08
N VAL A 129 -6.86 -4.16 -35.01
CA VAL A 129 -6.12 -4.43 -33.78
C VAL A 129 -5.24 -5.68 -33.93
N ARG A 130 -4.01 -5.59 -33.41
CA ARG A 130 -3.08 -6.73 -33.28
C ARG A 130 -2.49 -6.81 -31.88
N VAL A 131 -2.63 -7.95 -31.24
CA VAL A 131 -2.04 -8.26 -29.93
C VAL A 131 -0.73 -9.03 -30.14
N VAL A 132 0.33 -8.55 -29.48
CA VAL A 132 1.66 -9.15 -29.45
C VAL A 132 2.09 -9.31 -27.99
N SER A 133 2.22 -10.55 -27.53
CA SER A 133 2.68 -10.86 -26.18
C SER A 133 4.15 -11.28 -26.20
N VAL A 134 4.96 -10.64 -25.36
CA VAL A 134 6.42 -10.74 -25.29
C VAL A 134 6.84 -11.34 -23.95
N SER A 135 7.57 -12.45 -23.99
CA SER A 135 8.24 -13.02 -22.80
C SER A 135 9.76 -12.88 -22.94
N THR A 136 10.46 -12.62 -21.85
CA THR A 136 11.94 -12.65 -21.81
C THR A 136 12.50 -14.05 -21.54
N GLU A 137 11.63 -15.06 -21.43
CA GLU A 137 12.04 -16.46 -21.25
C GLU A 137 12.53 -17.04 -22.58
N ASP A 138 13.33 -18.10 -22.51
CA ASP A 138 13.80 -18.79 -23.71
C ASP A 138 12.65 -19.50 -24.46
N LEU A 139 12.87 -19.73 -25.75
CA LEU A 139 11.89 -20.35 -26.64
C LEU A 139 11.46 -21.74 -26.17
N GLU A 140 12.38 -22.53 -25.59
CA GLU A 140 12.08 -23.89 -25.12
C GLU A 140 11.12 -23.85 -23.92
N THR A 141 11.38 -22.98 -22.94
CA THR A 141 10.52 -22.74 -21.78
C THR A 141 9.10 -22.35 -22.20
N VAL A 142 8.96 -21.40 -23.11
CA VAL A 142 7.63 -20.96 -23.58
C VAL A 142 6.94 -22.05 -24.39
N THR A 143 7.65 -22.71 -25.31
CA THR A 143 7.08 -23.77 -26.16
C THR A 143 6.60 -24.97 -25.33
N GLU A 144 7.33 -25.35 -24.29
CA GLU A 144 6.92 -26.42 -23.38
C GLU A 144 5.71 -26.00 -22.54
N PHE A 145 5.69 -24.76 -22.07
CA PHE A 145 4.55 -24.21 -21.34
C PHE A 145 3.25 -24.27 -22.15
N LEU A 146 3.30 -23.96 -23.45
CA LEU A 146 2.11 -23.94 -24.31
C LEU A 146 1.40 -25.29 -24.43
N LYS A 147 2.09 -26.41 -24.16
CA LYS A 147 1.49 -27.75 -24.17
C LYS A 147 0.60 -28.02 -22.95
N ARG A 148 0.69 -27.18 -21.91
CA ARG A 148 -0.07 -27.34 -20.68
C ARG A 148 -1.55 -27.02 -20.92
N THR A 149 -2.42 -27.80 -20.27
CA THR A 149 -3.86 -27.56 -20.24
C THR A 149 -4.19 -26.31 -19.41
N VAL A 150 -5.12 -25.51 -19.90
CA VAL A 150 -5.65 -24.34 -19.18
C VAL A 150 -6.62 -24.82 -18.10
N SER A 151 -6.50 -24.29 -16.88
CA SER A 151 -7.45 -24.66 -15.81
C SER A 151 -8.83 -24.02 -16.07
N PRO A 152 -9.94 -24.69 -15.70
CA PRO A 152 -11.29 -24.13 -15.86
C PRO A 152 -11.45 -22.75 -15.21
N ARG A 153 -10.79 -22.52 -14.07
CA ARG A 153 -10.80 -21.24 -13.36
C ARG A 153 -10.21 -20.09 -14.20
N ILE A 154 -9.15 -20.35 -14.97
CA ILE A 154 -8.57 -19.34 -15.88
C ILE A 154 -9.56 -19.03 -17.02
N LEU A 155 -10.32 -20.02 -17.48
CA LEU A 155 -11.36 -19.84 -18.49
C LEU A 155 -12.65 -19.20 -17.94
N GLY A 156 -12.68 -18.80 -16.65
CA GLY A 156 -13.89 -18.26 -16.03
C GLY A 156 -15.01 -19.28 -15.83
N ILE A 157 -14.71 -20.58 -15.93
CA ILE A 157 -15.67 -21.66 -15.69
C ILE A 157 -15.74 -21.91 -14.18
N GLU A 158 -16.92 -21.66 -13.60
CA GLU A 158 -17.19 -22.04 -12.22
C GLU A 158 -17.24 -23.56 -12.09
N VAL A 159 -16.28 -24.13 -11.36
CA VAL A 159 -16.31 -25.55 -11.00
C VAL A 159 -17.14 -25.67 -9.72
N PRO A 160 -18.23 -26.45 -9.72
CA PRO A 160 -19.02 -26.70 -8.52
C PRO A 160 -18.12 -27.22 -7.40
N LYS A 161 -18.31 -26.68 -6.19
CA LYS A 161 -17.60 -27.16 -5.01
C LYS A 161 -18.14 -28.56 -4.69
N GLU A 162 -17.34 -29.60 -4.86
CA GLU A 162 -17.70 -30.93 -4.38
C GLU A 162 -17.74 -30.90 -2.84
N GLU A 163 -18.93 -30.94 -2.25
CA GLU A 163 -19.08 -31.19 -0.82
C GLU A 163 -18.81 -32.67 -0.53
N PRO A 164 -18.13 -33.00 0.58
CA PRO A 164 -17.84 -34.39 0.92
C PRO A 164 -19.13 -35.10 1.36
N GLY A 165 -19.76 -35.80 0.41
CA GLY A 165 -20.58 -37.00 0.54
C GLY A 165 -21.75 -37.01 1.54
N ASP A 166 -22.97 -37.05 1.01
CA ASP A 166 -24.03 -37.89 1.59
C ASP A 166 -24.34 -39.02 0.59
N GLU A 167 -24.15 -40.25 1.04
CA GLU A 167 -24.35 -41.45 0.24
C GLU A 167 -25.86 -41.71 0.09
N GLY A 168 -26.39 -41.48 -1.10
CA GLY A 168 -27.63 -42.12 -1.53
C GLY A 168 -28.56 -41.23 -2.32
N GLU A 169 -28.43 -41.28 -3.65
CA GLU A 169 -29.57 -41.41 -4.56
C GLU A 169 -29.04 -41.63 -5.98
N GLU A 170 -29.31 -42.82 -6.54
CA GLU A 170 -29.20 -43.06 -7.98
C GLU A 170 -30.19 -42.13 -8.70
N SER A 171 -29.68 -40.99 -9.18
CA SER A 171 -30.38 -40.12 -10.11
C SER A 171 -29.61 -40.05 -11.42
N ALA A 172 -30.37 -39.98 -12.50
CA ALA A 172 -29.96 -40.21 -13.88
C ALA A 172 -28.64 -39.52 -14.27
N GLU A 173 -27.79 -40.28 -14.96
CA GLU A 173 -26.62 -39.78 -15.69
C GLU A 173 -27.09 -38.81 -16.79
N GLU A 174 -27.31 -37.54 -16.44
CA GLU A 174 -27.12 -36.46 -17.41
C GLU A 174 -25.62 -36.41 -17.71
N GLU A 175 -25.24 -36.76 -18.94
CA GLU A 175 -23.90 -36.48 -19.49
C GLU A 175 -23.66 -34.97 -19.38
N LYS A 176 -23.12 -34.50 -18.25
CA LYS A 176 -22.53 -33.17 -18.17
C LYS A 176 -21.32 -33.21 -19.09
N GLU A 177 -21.45 -32.60 -20.28
CA GLU A 177 -20.32 -32.41 -21.18
C GLU A 177 -19.17 -31.80 -20.37
N GLU A 178 -18.12 -32.58 -20.11
CA GLU A 178 -16.92 -32.05 -19.49
C GLU A 178 -16.40 -30.91 -20.40
N PRO A 179 -16.10 -29.72 -19.84
CA PRO A 179 -15.65 -28.60 -20.64
C PRO A 179 -14.40 -29.05 -21.40
N LYS A 180 -14.44 -28.92 -22.73
CA LYS A 180 -13.32 -29.32 -23.61
C LYS A 180 -12.04 -28.67 -23.10
N SER A 181 -11.11 -29.50 -22.63
CA SER A 181 -9.82 -29.05 -22.13
C SER A 181 -8.99 -28.52 -23.30
N ILE A 182 -8.71 -27.22 -23.31
CA ILE A 182 -7.80 -26.61 -24.27
C ILE A 182 -6.42 -26.40 -23.63
N THR A 183 -5.40 -26.37 -24.47
CA THR A 183 -4.03 -26.01 -24.10
C THR A 183 -3.82 -24.50 -24.15
N PHE A 184 -2.76 -24.01 -23.49
CA PHE A 184 -2.36 -22.61 -23.64
C PHE A 184 -2.01 -22.27 -25.09
N GLY A 185 -1.38 -23.19 -25.83
CA GLY A 185 -1.10 -23.00 -27.25
C GLY A 185 -2.36 -22.80 -28.11
N GLU A 186 -3.42 -23.57 -27.85
CA GLU A 186 -4.70 -23.37 -28.53
C GLU A 186 -5.36 -22.05 -28.12
N LEU A 187 -5.33 -21.70 -26.83
CA LEU A 187 -5.88 -20.45 -26.32
C LEU A 187 -5.20 -19.22 -26.94
N THR A 188 -3.86 -19.22 -26.99
CA THR A 188 -3.09 -18.08 -27.48
C THR A 188 -2.93 -18.06 -29.00
N SER A 189 -3.45 -19.08 -29.72
CA SER A 189 -3.41 -19.12 -31.20
C SER A 189 -4.15 -17.95 -31.87
N ALA A 190 -5.03 -17.27 -31.13
CA ALA A 190 -5.75 -16.10 -31.60
C ALA A 190 -4.84 -14.89 -31.86
N TYR A 191 -3.70 -14.77 -31.17
CA TYR A 191 -2.81 -13.60 -31.25
C TYR A 191 -1.33 -13.99 -31.34
N SER A 192 -0.46 -12.99 -31.50
CA SER A 192 0.97 -13.24 -31.65
C SER A 192 1.65 -13.43 -30.31
N LEU A 193 2.30 -14.58 -30.13
CA LEU A 193 3.16 -14.85 -28.98
C LEU A 193 4.63 -14.85 -29.40
N THR A 194 5.49 -14.28 -28.56
CA THR A 194 6.91 -14.05 -28.86
C THR A 194 7.80 -14.30 -27.66
N THR A 195 9.07 -14.61 -27.92
CA THR A 195 10.13 -14.63 -26.91
C THR A 195 11.29 -13.73 -27.32
N ASP A 196 11.81 -12.99 -26.35
CA ASP A 196 12.91 -12.03 -26.48
C ASP A 196 13.94 -12.22 -25.34
N PRO A 197 14.73 -13.32 -25.35
CA PRO A 197 15.66 -13.64 -24.27
C PRO A 197 16.75 -12.60 -24.01
N ASP A 198 17.18 -11.85 -25.04
CA ASP A 198 18.12 -10.74 -24.91
C ASP A 198 17.56 -9.50 -24.20
N LYS A 199 16.23 -9.46 -24.03
CA LYS A 199 15.45 -8.42 -23.33
C LYS A 199 15.44 -7.07 -24.03
N SER A 200 15.85 -6.98 -25.28
CA SER A 200 15.91 -5.72 -26.04
C SER A 200 14.55 -4.99 -26.02
N VAL A 201 13.45 -5.70 -26.29
CA VAL A 201 12.09 -5.14 -26.29
C VAL A 201 11.63 -4.82 -24.86
N HIS A 202 12.02 -5.63 -23.88
CA HIS A 202 11.75 -5.32 -22.47
C HIS A 202 12.45 -4.03 -22.02
N GLU A 203 13.69 -3.78 -22.44
CA GLU A 203 14.39 -2.55 -22.12
C GLU A 203 13.74 -1.33 -22.79
N ASP A 204 13.40 -1.45 -24.07
CA ASP A 204 12.81 -0.38 -24.86
C ASP A 204 11.40 0.03 -24.37
N TYR A 205 10.65 -0.86 -23.73
CA TYR A 205 9.28 -0.61 -23.25
C TYR A 205 9.19 -0.56 -21.73
N MET A 206 9.42 -1.70 -21.05
CA MET A 206 9.16 -1.84 -19.62
C MET A 206 10.10 -0.96 -18.80
N LYS A 207 11.41 -1.08 -19.03
CA LYS A 207 12.42 -0.28 -18.33
C LYS A 207 12.29 1.20 -18.68
N ALA A 208 12.15 1.52 -19.97
CA ALA A 208 11.94 2.87 -20.48
C ALA A 208 10.72 3.58 -19.85
N ALA A 209 9.61 2.86 -19.68
CA ALA A 209 8.38 3.38 -19.08
C ALA A 209 8.31 3.20 -17.56
N SER A 210 9.41 2.80 -16.91
CA SER A 210 9.48 2.53 -15.46
C SER A 210 8.46 1.49 -14.96
N GLN A 211 8.09 0.54 -15.82
CA GLN A 211 7.23 -0.58 -15.49
C GLN A 211 8.06 -1.75 -14.97
N ASN A 212 7.81 -2.13 -13.72
CA ASN A 212 8.61 -3.12 -12.99
C ASN A 212 7.85 -4.41 -12.68
N GLY A 213 6.68 -4.63 -13.28
CA GLY A 213 5.82 -5.76 -12.98
C GLY A 213 5.06 -6.25 -14.19
N ILE A 214 4.90 -7.57 -14.28
CA ILE A 214 4.08 -8.24 -15.30
C ILE A 214 2.78 -8.79 -14.65
N PRO A 215 1.67 -8.86 -15.41
CA PRO A 215 1.55 -8.42 -16.79
C PRO A 215 1.45 -6.90 -16.92
N THR A 216 2.01 -6.37 -18.00
CA THR A 216 1.85 -4.96 -18.40
C THR A 216 1.63 -4.92 -19.91
N ALA A 217 0.64 -4.17 -20.35
CA ALA A 217 0.34 -3.93 -21.76
C ALA A 217 0.51 -2.45 -22.13
N PHE A 218 0.93 -2.24 -23.36
CA PHE A 218 1.02 -0.95 -24.03
C PHE A 218 0.05 -0.98 -25.20
N ILE A 219 -0.79 0.04 -25.35
CA ILE A 219 -1.55 0.23 -26.57
C ILE A 219 -0.82 1.25 -27.44
N VAL A 220 -0.45 0.85 -28.65
CA VAL A 220 0.13 1.71 -29.68
C VAL A 220 -0.99 2.12 -30.65
N GLY A 221 -1.18 3.42 -30.80
CA GLY A 221 -2.22 4.01 -31.62
C GLY A 221 -1.94 3.94 -33.12
N LYS A 222 -2.92 4.37 -33.91
CA LYS A 222 -2.89 4.37 -35.39
C LYS A 222 -1.75 5.19 -35.99
N ASP A 223 -1.18 6.11 -35.22
CA ASP A 223 -0.07 6.98 -35.61
C ASP A 223 1.29 6.50 -35.05
N GLY A 224 1.34 5.33 -34.41
CA GLY A 224 2.55 4.74 -33.86
C GLY A 224 2.99 5.29 -32.49
N HIS A 225 2.19 6.15 -31.85
CA HIS A 225 2.47 6.60 -30.48
C HIS A 225 1.87 5.67 -29.44
N VAL A 226 2.50 5.57 -28.27
CA VAL A 226 1.94 4.90 -27.10
C VAL A 226 0.75 5.70 -26.60
N GLU A 227 -0.43 5.09 -26.58
CA GLU A 227 -1.69 5.70 -26.16
C GLU A 227 -2.05 5.39 -24.72
N TRP A 228 -1.62 4.22 -24.23
CA TRP A 228 -1.98 3.71 -22.93
C TRP A 228 -0.96 2.70 -22.42
N ILE A 229 -0.75 2.65 -21.10
CA ILE A 229 0.13 1.71 -20.41
C ILE A 229 -0.58 1.24 -19.13
N GLY A 230 -0.68 -0.07 -18.90
CA GLY A 230 -1.31 -0.61 -17.70
C GLY A 230 -1.51 -2.12 -17.70
N HIS A 231 -2.34 -2.63 -16.78
CA HIS A 231 -2.63 -4.06 -16.67
C HIS A 231 -3.63 -4.51 -17.76
N PRO A 232 -3.41 -5.61 -18.51
CA PRO A 232 -4.27 -6.02 -19.62
C PRO A 232 -5.77 -6.08 -19.30
N MET A 233 -6.14 -6.59 -18.12
CA MET A 233 -7.53 -6.63 -17.64
C MET A 233 -8.23 -5.26 -17.45
N SER A 234 -7.52 -4.15 -17.65
CA SER A 234 -8.07 -2.78 -17.54
C SER A 234 -8.02 -2.02 -18.87
N MET A 235 -7.74 -2.72 -19.98
CA MET A 235 -7.50 -2.09 -21.28
C MET A 235 -8.76 -1.95 -22.14
N ASP A 236 -9.88 -2.56 -21.79
CA ASP A 236 -11.10 -2.61 -22.60
C ASP A 236 -11.58 -1.24 -23.05
N LYS A 237 -11.78 -0.31 -22.09
CA LYS A 237 -12.23 1.05 -22.35
C LYS A 237 -11.19 1.87 -23.12
N PRO A 238 -9.89 1.89 -22.73
CA PRO A 238 -8.85 2.51 -23.53
C PRO A 238 -8.80 2.00 -24.97
N LEU A 239 -8.76 0.68 -25.16
CA LEU A 239 -8.66 0.06 -26.48
C LEU A 239 -9.86 0.43 -27.35
N GLU A 240 -11.08 0.32 -26.83
CA GLU A 240 -12.29 0.72 -27.54
C GLU A 240 -12.24 2.19 -27.98
N ALA A 241 -11.90 3.10 -27.07
CA ALA A 241 -11.81 4.52 -27.37
C ALA A 241 -10.72 4.84 -28.41
N ILE A 242 -9.57 4.17 -28.35
CA ILE A 242 -8.47 4.33 -29.32
C ILE A 242 -8.89 3.83 -30.70
N VAL A 243 -9.56 2.68 -30.75
CA VAL A 243 -10.05 2.11 -32.01
C VAL A 243 -11.14 2.98 -32.64
N ASN A 244 -12.06 3.52 -31.85
CA ASN A 244 -13.13 4.41 -32.30
C ASN A 244 -12.65 5.84 -32.63
N GLY A 245 -11.47 6.24 -32.15
CA GLY A 245 -10.93 7.58 -32.34
C GLY A 245 -11.44 8.61 -31.33
N ASP A 246 -12.03 8.15 -30.23
CA ASP A 246 -12.56 8.96 -29.12
C ASP A 246 -11.54 9.11 -27.97
N TRP A 247 -10.29 8.63 -28.16
CA TRP A 247 -9.27 8.63 -27.12
C TRP A 247 -8.65 9.99 -26.87
N ASP A 248 -8.70 10.44 -25.61
CA ASP A 248 -7.96 11.62 -25.15
C ASP A 248 -6.58 11.21 -24.62
N ARG A 249 -5.60 11.23 -25.52
CA ARG A 249 -4.20 10.94 -25.19
C ARG A 249 -3.64 11.90 -24.13
N ALA A 250 -4.03 13.17 -24.15
CA ALA A 250 -3.49 14.17 -23.23
C ALA A 250 -3.97 13.89 -21.79
N ALA A 251 -5.27 13.63 -21.62
CA ALA A 251 -5.82 13.22 -20.33
C ALA A 251 -5.24 11.88 -19.85
N ALA A 252 -5.06 10.91 -20.76
CA ALA A 252 -4.44 9.63 -20.42
C ALA A 252 -3.00 9.80 -19.93
N LYS A 253 -2.23 10.67 -20.58
CA LYS A 253 -0.86 11.01 -20.18
C LYS A 253 -0.82 11.64 -18.79
N GLU A 254 -1.64 12.66 -18.55
CA GLU A 254 -1.69 13.35 -17.26
C GLU A 254 -2.02 12.36 -16.12
N LYS A 255 -3.00 11.49 -16.34
CA LYS A 255 -3.35 10.44 -15.39
C LYS A 255 -2.19 9.46 -15.16
N PHE A 256 -1.55 8.98 -16.22
CA PHE A 256 -0.44 8.04 -16.11
C PHE A 256 0.75 8.65 -15.36
N ASP A 257 1.13 9.88 -15.70
CA ASP A 257 2.24 10.58 -15.05
C ASP A 257 1.93 10.82 -13.56
N ARG A 258 0.69 11.20 -13.21
CA ARG A 258 0.23 11.31 -11.81
C ARG A 258 0.31 9.97 -11.09
N ASP A 259 -0.17 8.88 -11.71
CA ASP A 259 -0.13 7.54 -11.13
C ASP A 259 1.33 7.06 -10.90
N GLN A 260 2.27 7.38 -11.80
CA GLN A 260 3.70 7.10 -11.61
C GLN A 260 4.29 7.90 -10.45
N GLN A 261 3.96 9.20 -10.36
CA GLN A 261 4.40 10.05 -9.24
C GLN A 261 3.89 9.50 -7.90
N ILE A 262 2.60 9.16 -7.80
CA ILE A 262 1.99 8.58 -6.60
C ILE A 262 2.75 7.31 -6.19
N LYS A 263 2.97 6.40 -7.14
CA LYS A 263 3.64 5.12 -6.87
C LYS A 263 5.07 5.34 -6.36
N LEU A 264 5.83 6.21 -7.00
CA LEU A 264 7.21 6.50 -6.63
C LEU A 264 7.29 7.20 -5.25
N ALA A 265 6.46 8.22 -5.02
CA ALA A 265 6.40 8.93 -3.75
C ALA A 265 6.02 7.97 -2.62
N PHE A 266 4.99 7.14 -2.81
CA PHE A 266 4.57 6.14 -1.84
C PHE A 266 5.71 5.16 -1.51
N GLN A 267 6.39 4.63 -2.54
CA GLN A 267 7.53 3.72 -2.33
C GLN A 267 8.65 4.39 -1.52
N LYS A 268 9.02 5.62 -1.85
CA LYS A 268 10.06 6.37 -1.12
C LYS A 268 9.67 6.59 0.34
N ILE A 269 8.43 7.01 0.61
CA ILE A 269 7.92 7.23 1.97
C ILE A 269 7.96 5.93 2.77
N ILE A 270 7.43 4.84 2.24
CA ILE A 270 7.40 3.55 2.94
C ILE A 270 8.81 3.00 3.19
N MET A 271 9.74 3.18 2.25
CA MET A 271 11.14 2.79 2.45
C MET A 271 11.81 3.61 3.55
N ALA A 272 11.65 4.95 3.54
CA ALA A 272 12.19 5.82 4.58
C ALA A 272 11.62 5.49 5.96
N HIS A 273 10.30 5.27 6.04
CA HIS A 273 9.62 4.90 7.28
C HIS A 273 10.13 3.56 7.83
N ARG A 274 10.22 2.53 6.98
CA ARG A 274 10.73 1.20 7.37
C ARG A 274 12.19 1.22 7.80
N ALA A 275 12.98 2.16 7.26
CA ALA A 275 14.37 2.36 7.64
C ALA A 275 14.53 3.20 8.92
N GLY A 276 13.45 3.70 9.53
CA GLY A 276 13.50 4.58 10.70
C GLY A 276 14.05 5.97 10.39
N LEU A 277 14.07 6.40 9.12
CA LEU A 277 14.52 7.72 8.70
C LEU A 277 13.39 8.73 8.88
N HIS A 278 13.12 9.11 10.12
CA HIS A 278 11.93 9.89 10.47
C HIS A 278 11.88 11.28 9.80
N ASP A 279 12.98 12.05 9.83
CA ASP A 279 13.03 13.38 9.20
C ASP A 279 12.75 13.29 7.69
N THR A 280 13.40 12.36 6.99
CA THR A 280 13.16 12.11 5.56
C THR A 280 11.74 11.64 5.30
N THR A 281 11.15 10.83 6.19
CA THR A 281 9.77 10.37 6.07
C THR A 281 8.80 11.55 6.13
N LEU A 282 9.00 12.46 7.10
CA LEU A 282 8.16 13.65 7.28
C LEU A 282 8.30 14.64 6.12
N GLU A 283 9.53 14.87 5.63
CA GLU A 283 9.79 15.69 4.46
C GLU A 283 9.07 15.14 3.22
N LEU A 284 9.21 13.83 2.94
CA LEU A 284 8.56 13.18 1.82
C LEU A 284 7.02 13.20 1.93
N LEU A 285 6.46 13.02 3.13
CA LEU A 285 5.02 13.10 3.37
C LEU A 285 4.49 14.51 3.07
N ARG A 286 5.16 15.54 3.60
CA ARG A 286 4.81 16.95 3.39
C ARG A 286 4.89 17.34 1.92
N ASP A 287 6.00 17.05 1.26
CA ASP A 287 6.24 17.43 -0.14
C ASP A 287 5.27 16.78 -1.12
N ASN A 288 4.65 15.67 -0.73
CA ASN A 288 3.75 14.89 -1.58
C ASN A 288 2.30 14.85 -1.05
N ALA A 289 1.92 15.67 -0.07
CA ALA A 289 0.60 15.61 0.56
C ALA A 289 -0.56 15.70 -0.47
N GLY A 290 -0.54 16.74 -1.32
CA GLY A 290 -1.56 16.94 -2.36
C GLY A 290 -1.56 15.89 -3.49
N LEU A 291 -0.51 15.08 -3.58
CA LEU A 291 -0.44 13.98 -4.55
C LEU A 291 -1.32 12.80 -4.11
N PHE A 292 -1.50 12.61 -2.80
CA PHE A 292 -2.22 11.48 -2.23
C PHE A 292 -3.69 11.76 -1.90
N GLU A 293 -4.14 13.02 -1.96
CA GLU A 293 -5.55 13.39 -1.76
C GLU A 293 -6.49 12.58 -2.65
N GLY A 294 -7.51 11.99 -2.03
CA GLY A 294 -8.52 11.15 -2.70
C GLY A 294 -8.01 9.79 -3.18
N THR A 295 -6.76 9.44 -2.89
CA THR A 295 -6.19 8.14 -3.26
C THR A 295 -6.40 7.11 -2.16
N ARG A 296 -6.32 5.82 -2.51
CA ARG A 296 -6.35 4.72 -1.52
C ARG A 296 -5.21 4.76 -0.49
N TYR A 297 -4.18 5.56 -0.73
CA TYR A 297 -3.00 5.65 0.14
C TYR A 297 -3.15 6.73 1.21
N GLU A 298 -4.07 7.67 1.05
CA GLU A 298 -4.20 8.86 1.90
C GLU A 298 -4.28 8.49 3.38
N THR A 299 -5.25 7.63 3.74
CA THR A 299 -5.46 7.20 5.13
C THR A 299 -4.25 6.47 5.71
N ALA A 300 -3.63 5.58 4.91
CA ALA A 300 -2.47 4.82 5.35
C ALA A 300 -1.26 5.75 5.61
N LEU A 301 -1.03 6.74 4.76
CA LEU A 301 0.04 7.71 4.95
C LEU A 301 -0.23 8.65 6.12
N LYS A 302 -1.49 9.08 6.31
CA LYS A 302 -1.91 9.87 7.49
C LYS A 302 -1.67 9.12 8.81
N SER A 303 -1.82 7.79 8.83
CA SER A 303 -1.48 6.96 10.00
C SER A 303 0.02 6.84 10.31
N ILE A 304 0.88 7.13 9.33
CA ILE A 304 2.34 7.19 9.52
C ILE A 304 2.75 8.58 9.99
N TRP A 305 2.15 9.62 9.40
CA TRP A 305 2.59 11.00 9.55
C TRP A 305 2.51 11.48 11.00
N PHE A 306 1.35 11.35 11.63
CA PHE A 306 1.13 11.89 12.98
C PHE A 306 1.99 11.21 14.05
N PRO A 307 2.01 9.87 14.19
CA PRO A 307 2.90 9.22 15.16
C PRO A 307 4.38 9.52 14.92
N THR A 308 4.80 9.67 13.65
CA THR A 308 6.19 10.03 13.33
C THR A 308 6.52 11.44 13.80
N ALA A 309 5.61 12.40 13.64
CA ALA A 309 5.79 13.77 14.12
C ALA A 309 5.88 13.82 15.66
N LEU A 310 5.01 13.08 16.35
CA LEU A 310 5.03 12.98 17.82
C LEU A 310 6.34 12.33 18.31
N ALA A 311 6.74 11.21 17.72
CA ALA A 311 7.95 10.47 18.09
C ALA A 311 9.25 11.27 17.86
N THR A 312 9.25 12.18 16.89
CA THR A 312 10.38 13.07 16.59
C THR A 312 10.29 14.44 17.24
N GLN A 313 9.25 14.68 18.05
CA GLN A 313 9.04 15.93 18.77
C GLN A 313 8.95 17.16 17.85
N GLN A 314 8.38 16.99 16.65
CA GLN A 314 8.20 18.06 15.66
C GLN A 314 6.90 18.82 15.91
N SER A 315 6.96 19.85 16.76
CA SER A 315 5.76 20.53 17.26
C SER A 315 4.96 21.26 16.18
N ASP A 316 5.64 21.86 15.19
CA ASP A 316 5.01 22.54 14.06
C ASP A 316 4.14 21.58 13.22
N ILE A 317 4.69 20.40 12.89
CA ILE A 317 3.99 19.38 12.11
C ILE A 317 2.83 18.79 12.91
N ALA A 318 3.04 18.47 14.19
CA ALA A 318 2.00 17.88 15.02
C ALA A 318 0.81 18.85 15.18
N LEU A 319 1.07 20.14 15.40
CA LEU A 319 0.04 21.18 15.50
C LEU A 319 -0.75 21.33 14.20
N GLU A 320 -0.07 21.39 13.05
CA GLU A 320 -0.71 21.47 11.74
C GLU A 320 -1.69 20.30 11.53
N ILE A 321 -1.26 19.08 11.84
CA ILE A 321 -2.10 17.88 11.71
C ILE A 321 -3.29 17.88 12.68
N ILE A 322 -3.08 18.31 13.93
CA ILE A 322 -4.16 18.41 14.92
C ILE A 322 -5.21 19.41 14.43
N GLN A 323 -4.78 20.58 13.95
CA GLN A 323 -5.68 21.61 13.43
C GLN A 323 -6.48 21.11 12.22
N GLU A 324 -5.84 20.45 11.25
CA GLU A 324 -6.54 19.86 10.10
C GLU A 324 -7.61 18.85 10.54
N ARG A 325 -7.30 17.97 11.51
CA ARG A 325 -8.24 16.96 12.01
C ARG A 325 -9.43 17.59 12.72
N VAL A 326 -9.19 18.63 13.52
CA VAL A 326 -10.23 19.36 14.23
C VAL A 326 -11.13 20.12 13.26
N GLU A 327 -10.55 20.76 12.24
CA GLU A 327 -11.33 21.45 11.19
C GLU A 327 -12.17 20.48 10.35
N ALA A 328 -11.65 19.28 10.07
CA ALA A 328 -12.35 18.26 9.30
C ALA A 328 -13.55 17.66 10.04
N SER A 329 -13.43 17.47 11.36
CA SER A 329 -14.45 16.82 12.19
C SER A 329 -14.52 17.46 13.59
N PRO A 330 -15.07 18.68 13.73
CA PRO A 330 -14.98 19.46 14.97
C PRO A 330 -15.76 18.88 16.16
N GLU A 331 -16.76 18.06 15.90
CA GLU A 331 -17.65 17.47 16.94
C GLU A 331 -17.40 15.96 17.14
N ASP A 332 -16.45 15.36 16.41
CA ASP A 332 -16.16 13.92 16.47
C ASP A 332 -15.23 13.57 17.65
N ALA A 333 -15.78 13.63 18.86
CA ALA A 333 -15.06 13.35 20.10
C ALA A 333 -14.43 11.95 20.13
N VAL A 334 -15.03 10.96 19.46
CA VAL A 334 -14.49 9.59 19.38
C VAL A 334 -13.19 9.54 18.58
N SER A 335 -13.16 10.20 17.42
CA SER A 335 -11.94 10.31 16.62
C SER A 335 -10.89 11.16 17.35
N MET A 336 -11.31 12.25 18.02
CA MET A 336 -10.42 13.08 18.82
C MET A 336 -9.73 12.32 19.95
N ASN A 337 -10.52 11.55 20.70
CA ASN A 337 -10.05 10.68 21.77
C ASN A 337 -8.88 9.78 21.33
N ARG A 338 -8.98 9.16 20.14
CA ARG A 338 -7.96 8.23 19.64
C ARG A 338 -6.59 8.88 19.49
N TRP A 339 -6.52 10.08 18.91
CA TRP A 339 -5.23 10.75 18.69
C TRP A 339 -4.81 11.62 19.88
N ALA A 340 -5.73 12.01 20.75
CA ALA A 340 -5.46 12.68 22.02
C ALA A 340 -4.61 11.79 22.96
N TRP A 341 -4.86 10.48 22.98
CA TRP A 341 -3.99 9.52 23.69
C TRP A 341 -2.56 9.49 23.14
N GLU A 342 -2.39 9.53 21.81
CA GLU A 342 -1.05 9.57 21.22
C GLU A 342 -0.28 10.84 21.65
N VAL A 343 -0.98 11.97 21.76
CA VAL A 343 -0.41 13.23 22.30
C VAL A 343 -0.03 13.05 23.76
N TYR A 344 -0.93 12.51 24.59
CA TYR A 344 -0.65 12.25 26.01
C TYR A 344 0.63 11.41 26.18
N GLU A 345 0.71 10.27 25.51
CA GLU A 345 1.86 9.35 25.59
C GLU A 345 3.18 10.04 25.17
N ALA A 346 3.12 10.85 24.11
CA ALA A 346 4.28 11.56 23.60
C ALA A 346 4.77 12.64 24.59
N VAL A 347 3.84 13.39 25.20
CA VAL A 347 4.16 14.44 26.17
C VAL A 347 4.63 13.84 27.50
N GLU A 348 3.96 12.81 28.00
CA GLU A 348 4.34 12.08 29.21
C GLU A 348 5.75 11.47 29.09
N SER A 349 6.12 11.02 27.89
CA SER A 349 7.48 10.51 27.57
C SER A 349 8.58 11.58 27.59
N GLY A 350 8.26 12.83 27.92
CA GLY A 350 9.23 13.91 28.13
C GLY A 350 9.46 14.80 26.92
N TRP A 351 8.44 15.00 26.07
CA TRP A 351 8.51 15.96 24.97
C TRP A 351 8.59 17.41 25.49
N LYS A 352 9.68 18.09 25.13
CA LYS A 352 9.91 19.50 25.43
C LYS A 352 9.11 20.44 24.53
N ASP A 353 8.71 21.60 25.06
CA ASP A 353 7.99 22.63 24.30
C ASP A 353 6.65 22.12 23.72
N SER A 354 5.94 21.30 24.50
CA SER A 354 4.68 20.65 24.15
C SER A 354 3.42 21.42 24.61
N ASP A 355 3.59 22.55 25.30
CA ASP A 355 2.50 23.33 25.90
C ASP A 355 1.41 23.71 24.88
N GLU A 356 1.82 24.11 23.67
CA GLU A 356 0.88 24.51 22.61
C GLU A 356 0.12 23.30 22.03
N ILE A 357 0.79 22.17 21.84
CA ILE A 357 0.14 20.91 21.39
C ILE A 357 -0.88 20.45 22.43
N LEU A 358 -0.48 20.45 23.70
CA LEU A 358 -1.30 20.00 24.80
C LEU A 358 -2.53 20.90 24.96
N SER A 359 -2.35 22.22 24.99
CA SER A 359 -3.46 23.17 25.09
C SER A 359 -4.40 23.14 23.87
N THR A 360 -3.86 22.99 22.66
CA THR A 360 -4.68 22.84 21.44
C THR A 360 -5.50 21.55 21.47
N THR A 361 -4.88 20.44 21.87
CA THR A 361 -5.56 19.13 22.01
C THR A 361 -6.66 19.17 23.05
N ILE A 362 -6.37 19.76 24.22
CA ILE A 362 -7.35 19.95 25.31
C ILE A 362 -8.53 20.80 24.82
N GLY A 363 -8.27 21.94 24.19
CA GLY A 363 -9.33 22.83 23.71
C GLY A 363 -10.21 22.19 22.64
N ALA A 364 -9.62 21.38 21.75
CA ALA A 364 -10.35 20.61 20.77
C ALA A 364 -11.28 19.57 21.41
N MET A 365 -10.77 18.78 22.37
CA MET A 365 -11.55 17.80 23.11
C MET A 365 -12.69 18.45 23.89
N GLU A 366 -12.42 19.56 24.59
CA GLU A 366 -13.46 20.31 25.32
C GLU A 366 -14.55 20.83 24.38
N SER A 367 -14.17 21.37 23.22
CA SER A 367 -15.12 21.85 22.22
C SER A 367 -15.97 20.73 21.64
N ALA A 368 -15.37 19.57 21.34
CA ALA A 368 -16.10 18.43 20.77
C ALA A 368 -17.06 17.82 21.81
N LEU A 369 -16.64 17.69 23.06
CA LEU A 369 -17.46 17.14 24.15
C LEU A 369 -18.60 18.08 24.57
N ALA A 370 -18.48 19.38 24.33
CA ALA A 370 -19.53 20.37 24.59
C ALA A 370 -20.59 20.46 23.48
N SER A 371 -20.53 19.63 22.43
CA SER A 371 -21.54 19.60 21.38
C SER A 371 -22.86 19.01 21.89
N GLU A 372 -24.00 19.44 21.31
CA GLU A 372 -25.32 18.92 21.69
C GLU A 372 -25.43 17.39 21.50
N GLU A 373 -24.69 16.84 20.54
CA GLU A 373 -24.65 15.40 20.25
C GLU A 373 -23.92 14.61 21.35
N ASN A 374 -22.86 15.17 21.92
CA ASN A 374 -21.98 14.46 22.87
C ASN A 374 -22.34 14.73 24.34
N GLU A 375 -22.90 15.89 24.67
CA GLU A 375 -23.17 16.30 26.07
C GLU A 375 -24.09 15.34 26.81
N SER A 376 -24.97 14.63 26.09
CA SER A 376 -25.92 13.65 26.65
C SER A 376 -25.57 12.19 26.39
N ASN A 377 -24.39 11.93 25.81
CA ASN A 377 -23.98 10.59 25.43
C ASN A 377 -23.00 10.00 26.45
N ASP A 378 -23.50 9.08 27.30
CA ASP A 378 -22.71 8.39 28.31
C ASP A 378 -21.58 7.53 27.70
N GLU A 379 -21.67 7.15 26.40
CA GLU A 379 -20.59 6.44 25.70
C GLU A 379 -19.33 7.31 25.51
N MET A 380 -19.39 8.61 25.80
CA MET A 380 -18.24 9.53 25.73
C MET A 380 -17.31 9.44 26.94
N TRP A 381 -17.59 8.56 27.91
CA TRP A 381 -16.72 8.37 29.08
C TRP A 381 -15.22 8.16 28.76
N PRO A 382 -14.80 7.47 27.67
CA PRO A 382 -13.37 7.35 27.37
C PRO A 382 -12.72 8.70 26.99
N ALA A 383 -13.48 9.58 26.35
CA ALA A 383 -13.03 10.92 26.00
C ALA A 383 -12.93 11.82 27.24
N TYR A 384 -13.81 11.64 28.24
CA TYR A 384 -13.71 12.30 29.54
C TYR A 384 -12.43 11.89 30.29
N ASP A 385 -12.14 10.58 30.34
CA ASP A 385 -10.92 10.03 30.97
C ASP A 385 -9.64 10.56 30.30
N THR A 386 -9.62 10.59 28.98
CA THR A 386 -8.49 11.13 28.21
C THR A 386 -8.26 12.61 28.46
N LEU A 387 -9.34 13.39 28.54
CA LEU A 387 -9.26 14.80 28.85
C LEU A 387 -8.74 15.06 30.27
N ALA A 388 -9.12 14.21 31.25
CA ALA A 388 -8.59 14.26 32.60
C ALA A 388 -7.06 14.06 32.62
N HIS A 389 -6.56 13.06 31.90
CA HIS A 389 -5.13 12.77 31.77
C HIS A 389 -4.36 13.94 31.15
N LEU A 390 -4.88 14.51 30.05
CA LEU A 390 -4.26 15.67 29.39
C LEU A 390 -4.25 16.91 30.31
N LYS A 391 -5.33 17.19 31.03
CA LYS A 391 -5.41 18.30 31.99
C LYS A 391 -4.42 18.13 33.14
N ALA A 392 -4.29 16.91 33.68
CA ALA A 392 -3.31 16.61 34.72
C ALA A 392 -1.88 16.85 34.22
N LEU A 393 -1.58 16.42 32.99
CA LEU A 393 -0.29 16.63 32.33
C LEU A 393 0.02 18.12 32.10
N ALA A 394 -1.02 18.93 31.84
CA ALA A 394 -0.92 20.38 31.72
C ALA A 394 -0.75 21.10 33.08
N GLY A 395 -0.79 20.37 34.19
CA GLY A 395 -0.72 20.90 35.55
C GLY A 395 -2.05 21.40 36.11
N ASP A 396 -3.16 21.24 35.39
CA ASP A 396 -4.51 21.62 35.81
C ASP A 396 -5.20 20.48 36.56
N LYS A 397 -4.71 20.25 37.77
CA LYS A 397 -5.13 19.13 38.62
C LYS A 397 -6.59 19.20 39.05
N GLU A 398 -7.13 20.40 39.23
CA GLU A 398 -8.52 20.60 39.66
C GLU A 398 -9.50 20.18 38.56
N SER A 399 -9.29 20.66 37.33
CA SER A 399 -10.11 20.22 36.19
C SER A 399 -9.89 18.76 35.84
N ALA A 400 -8.68 18.21 36.02
CA ALA A 400 -8.45 16.77 35.82
C ALA A 400 -9.33 15.90 36.72
N ILE A 401 -9.44 16.25 38.01
CA ILE A 401 -10.32 15.54 38.96
C ILE A 401 -11.79 15.65 38.54
N GLU A 402 -12.23 16.83 38.10
CA GLU A 402 -13.61 17.05 37.65
C GLU A 402 -13.95 16.16 36.43
N TRP A 403 -13.09 16.15 35.42
CA TRP A 403 -13.31 15.33 34.22
C TRP A 403 -13.23 13.83 34.52
N GLN A 404 -12.34 13.40 35.43
CA GLN A 404 -12.26 12.00 35.84
C GLN A 404 -13.53 11.53 36.56
N LEU A 405 -14.11 12.39 37.40
CA LEU A 405 -15.38 12.09 38.06
C LEU A 405 -16.52 11.94 37.04
N ARG A 406 -16.57 12.79 36.01
CA ARG A 406 -17.53 12.66 34.91
C ARG A 406 -17.33 11.35 34.13
N ALA A 407 -16.09 10.95 33.89
CA ALA A 407 -15.78 9.66 33.27
C ALA A 407 -16.34 8.49 34.09
N ILE A 408 -16.11 8.48 35.41
CA ILE A 408 -16.61 7.44 36.31
C ILE A 408 -18.14 7.41 36.36
N GLU A 409 -18.79 8.58 36.34
CA GLU A 409 -20.25 8.68 36.37
C GLU A 409 -20.89 8.08 35.10
N ALA A 410 -20.32 8.36 33.93
CA ALA A 410 -20.82 7.91 32.63
C ALA A 410 -20.39 6.47 32.26
N ALA A 411 -19.30 5.96 32.84
CA ALA A 411 -18.76 4.65 32.51
C ALA A 411 -19.65 3.48 33.00
N PRO A 412 -19.60 2.32 32.31
CA PRO A 412 -20.22 1.10 32.80
C PRO A 412 -19.51 0.60 34.07
N ASP A 413 -20.22 -0.18 34.90
CA ASP A 413 -19.76 -0.55 36.24
C ASP A 413 -18.42 -1.31 36.26
N ASP A 414 -18.11 -2.07 35.21
CA ASP A 414 -16.86 -2.81 35.06
C ASP A 414 -15.63 -1.92 34.81
N GLU A 415 -15.82 -0.69 34.35
CA GLU A 415 -14.73 0.27 34.11
C GLU A 415 -14.51 1.25 35.28
N LYS A 416 -15.49 1.40 36.17
CA LYS A 416 -15.43 2.35 37.30
C LYS A 416 -14.26 2.09 38.25
N GLU A 417 -13.89 0.83 38.46
CA GLU A 417 -12.74 0.46 39.30
C GLU A 417 -11.43 0.99 38.69
N ASN A 418 -11.23 0.79 37.38
CA ASN A 418 -10.05 1.26 36.66
C ASN A 418 -9.94 2.79 36.69
N LEU A 419 -11.04 3.48 36.38
CA LEU A 419 -11.10 4.94 36.39
C LEU A 419 -10.92 5.53 37.80
N GLY A 420 -11.44 4.83 38.82
CA GLY A 420 -11.30 5.20 40.23
C GLY A 420 -9.85 5.09 40.75
N ALA A 421 -9.06 4.16 40.22
CA ALA A 421 -7.64 4.04 40.55
C ALA A 421 -6.86 5.30 40.13
N TYR A 422 -7.12 5.82 38.93
CA TYR A 422 -6.50 7.07 38.47
C TYR A 422 -6.99 8.30 39.26
N LEU A 423 -8.28 8.37 39.60
CA LEU A 423 -8.79 9.42 40.50
C LEU A 423 -8.09 9.42 41.87
N SER A 424 -7.78 8.23 42.38
CA SER A 424 -7.05 8.06 43.66
C SER A 424 -5.61 8.57 43.54
N GLU A 425 -4.95 8.33 42.41
CA GLU A 425 -3.63 8.90 42.10
C GLU A 425 -3.67 10.42 42.01
N LEU A 426 -4.68 10.98 41.33
CA LEU A 426 -4.89 12.43 41.25
C LEU A 426 -5.11 13.00 42.65
N THR A 427 -6.02 12.46 43.45
CA THR A 427 -6.38 13.05 44.76
C THR A 427 -5.37 12.76 45.86
N GLY A 428 -4.60 11.68 45.75
CA GLY A 428 -3.73 11.15 46.82
C GLY A 428 -4.52 10.46 47.94
N VAL A 429 -5.78 10.10 47.69
CA VAL A 429 -6.68 9.44 48.64
C VAL A 429 -7.02 8.05 48.08
N GLU A 430 -6.71 6.98 48.82
CA GLU A 430 -7.10 5.62 48.43
C GLU A 430 -8.63 5.47 48.49
N PRO A 431 -9.25 4.72 47.57
CA PRO A 431 -10.70 4.56 47.54
C PRO A 431 -11.16 3.78 48.78
N GLU A 432 -12.16 4.30 49.50
CA GLU A 432 -12.80 3.57 50.60
C GLU A 432 -13.50 2.34 50.02
N VAL A 433 -12.91 1.16 50.23
CA VAL A 433 -13.57 -0.12 49.97
C VAL A 433 -14.69 -0.27 50.98
N THR A 434 -15.92 0.06 50.59
CA THR A 434 -17.10 -0.37 51.35
C THR A 434 -17.30 -1.87 51.07
N GLU A 435 -16.68 -2.71 51.90
CA GLU A 435 -17.10 -4.09 52.07
C GLU A 435 -18.52 -4.08 52.69
N ASP A 436 -19.56 -4.09 51.84
CA ASP A 436 -20.87 -4.56 52.28
C ASP A 436 -20.77 -6.08 52.48
N LEU A 437 -20.27 -6.46 53.66
CA LEU A 437 -20.39 -7.81 54.18
C LEU A 437 -21.88 -8.07 54.45
N GLU A 438 -22.44 -9.00 53.68
CA GLU A 438 -23.66 -9.72 53.99
C GLU A 438 -23.53 -10.43 55.35
N ASP A 439 -23.87 -9.73 56.44
CA ASP A 439 -24.22 -10.36 57.72
C ASP A 439 -25.74 -10.32 57.87
N ALA A 440 -26.42 -11.22 57.15
CA ALA A 440 -27.81 -11.56 57.44
C ALA A 440 -27.84 -12.61 58.57
N ASP A 441 -27.90 -12.10 59.80
CA ASP A 441 -28.37 -12.70 61.05
C ASP A 441 -28.75 -14.20 61.03
N GLU A 442 -27.85 -15.04 61.54
CA GLU A 442 -28.25 -16.18 62.38
C GLU A 442 -28.55 -15.67 63.80
N GLU A 443 -29.82 -15.52 64.17
CA GLU A 443 -30.20 -15.72 65.57
C GLU A 443 -31.51 -16.50 65.70
N THR A 444 -31.33 -17.74 66.14
CA THR A 444 -32.29 -18.70 66.67
C THR A 444 -33.16 -18.14 67.79
N THR A 445 -34.45 -18.52 67.81
CA THR A 445 -35.17 -18.76 69.08
C THR A 445 -35.99 -20.04 69.02
N GLN A 446 -35.60 -21.00 69.86
CA GLN A 446 -36.46 -22.03 70.44
C GLN A 446 -37.55 -21.36 71.30
N ASP A 447 -38.81 -21.78 71.12
CA ASP A 447 -39.63 -22.42 72.17
C ASP A 447 -40.93 -23.01 71.56
#